data_AF-A0A6G0QZC7-F1
#
_entry.id   AF-A0A6G0QZC7-F1
#
_cell.length_a   1.000
_cell.length_b   1.000
_cell.length_c   1.000
_cell.angle_alpha   90.00
_cell.angle_beta   90.00
_cell.angle_gamma   90.00
#
_symmetry.space_group_name_H-M   'P 1'
#
loop_
_entity.id
_entity.type
_entity.pdbx_description
1 polymer ?
#
loop_
_entity_poly.entity_id
_entity_poly.type
_entity_poly.pdbx_seq_one_letter_code
_entity_poly.pdbx_strand_id
1 'polypeptide(L)'
;MTPDWQCAVVTLVHYLIFVLLTMHSAACISTTGVTCDLAVSKRQIFLGGVVVILTFRCSFAGDGVGAFVAFLLDVLGLVYIIGPLSVLVAFVDDNHRSLYRKLLIALLYVVWASDSGAYLVGKTLAHFHYKCYHTLAPHLSENKDYEGTIGAIVFGVVAMAAASEMLNLPGSIGTKVGCSVLAVLFGRLGDLFESLLKRAAGVKDSGSLIP
;
A
#
# COMPACT_ATOMS: atom_id res chain seq x y z
N MET A 1 -3.93 -7.74 23.51
CA MET A 1 -3.69 -6.45 24.20
C MET A 1 -4.98 -5.67 24.14
N THR A 2 -5.56 -5.30 25.28
CA THR A 2 -6.75 -4.43 25.33
C THR A 2 -6.43 -3.09 24.67
N PRO A 3 -7.40 -2.42 24.01
CA PRO A 3 -7.15 -1.11 23.41
C PRO A 3 -6.94 -0.10 24.53
N ASP A 4 -5.68 0.19 24.84
CA ASP A 4 -5.32 1.24 25.79
C ASP A 4 -5.58 2.61 25.15
N TRP A 5 -6.14 3.54 25.91
CA TRP A 5 -6.47 4.90 25.45
C TRP A 5 -5.26 5.63 24.81
N GLN A 6 -4.05 5.25 25.21
CA GLN A 6 -2.79 5.74 24.65
C GLN A 6 -2.62 5.38 23.17
N CYS A 7 -2.97 4.14 22.78
CA CYS A 7 -2.95 3.71 21.38
C CYS A 7 -4.02 4.44 20.56
N ALA A 8 -5.18 4.73 21.15
CA ALA A 8 -6.24 5.49 20.50
C ALA A 8 -5.78 6.93 20.18
N VAL A 9 -5.10 7.60 21.11
CA VAL A 9 -4.54 8.95 20.89
C VAL A 9 -3.50 8.95 19.77
N VAL A 10 -2.56 8.00 19.78
CA VAL A 10 -1.54 7.87 18.71
C VAL A 10 -2.20 7.62 17.34
N THR A 11 -3.23 6.78 17.29
CA THR A 11 -3.97 6.50 16.05
C THR A 11 -4.72 7.74 15.55
N LEU A 12 -5.30 8.53 16.46
CA LEU A 12 -5.99 9.78 16.12
C LEU A 12 -5.01 10.82 15.59
N VAL A 13 -3.81 10.93 16.18
CA VAL A 13 -2.73 11.79 15.68
C VAL A 13 -2.27 11.36 14.28
N HIS A 14 -2.07 10.06 14.05
CA HIS A 14 -1.77 9.53 12.71
C HIS A 14 -2.85 9.90 11.68
N TYR A 15 -4.12 9.71 12.05
CA TYR A 15 -5.25 10.06 11.20
C TYR A 15 -5.31 11.56 10.91
N LEU A 16 -5.06 12.41 11.92
CA LEU A 16 -5.01 13.86 11.76
C LEU A 16 -3.88 14.27 10.80
N ILE A 17 -2.67 13.73 10.97
CA ILE A 17 -1.53 14.01 10.07
C ILE A 17 -1.88 13.61 8.64
N PHE A 18 -2.49 12.44 8.47
CA PHE A 18 -2.91 11.95 7.16
C PHE A 18 -4.00 12.83 6.53
N VAL A 19 -5.02 13.23 7.29
CA VAL A 19 -6.07 14.14 6.83
C VAL A 19 -5.49 15.51 6.47
N LEU A 20 -4.57 16.06 7.26
CA LEU A 20 -3.94 17.34 6.97
C LEU A 20 -3.07 17.28 5.72
N LEU A 21 -2.31 16.19 5.51
CA LEU A 21 -1.54 15.96 4.29
C LEU A 21 -2.44 15.82 3.06
N THR A 22 -3.51 15.03 3.16
CA THR A 22 -4.44 14.85 2.04
C THR A 22 -5.25 16.11 1.75
N MET A 23 -5.68 16.86 2.77
CA MET A 23 -6.31 18.16 2.61
C MET A 23 -5.35 19.18 2.00
N HIS A 24 -4.07 19.20 2.38
CA HIS A 24 -3.08 20.10 1.76
C HIS A 24 -2.84 19.77 0.29
N SER A 25 -2.84 18.48 -0.09
CA SER A 25 -2.80 18.07 -1.49
C SER A 25 -4.10 18.42 -2.23
N ALA A 26 -5.27 18.05 -1.69
CA ALA A 26 -6.56 18.25 -2.34
C ALA A 26 -6.99 19.73 -2.42
N ALA A 27 -6.62 20.56 -1.44
CA ALA A 27 -6.94 21.99 -1.43
C ALA A 27 -6.24 22.76 -2.56
N CYS A 28 -5.13 22.25 -3.10
CA CYS A 28 -4.45 22.88 -4.24
C CYS A 28 -5.12 22.52 -5.58
N ILE A 29 -6.01 21.51 -5.60
CA ILE A 29 -6.71 21.07 -6.81
C ILE A 29 -7.98 21.88 -7.12
N SER A 30 -8.50 22.62 -6.13
CA SER A 30 -9.78 23.32 -6.25
C SER A 30 -9.66 24.80 -5.89
N THR A 31 -9.11 25.60 -6.81
CA THR A 31 -9.77 26.82 -7.33
C THR A 31 -8.78 27.66 -8.14
N THR A 32 -9.29 28.11 -9.28
CA THR A 32 -8.77 29.21 -10.09
C THR A 32 -8.26 30.38 -9.23
N GLY A 33 -6.94 30.58 -9.17
CA GLY A 33 -6.35 31.89 -8.86
C GLY A 33 -5.95 32.21 -7.42
N VAL A 34 -5.97 31.26 -6.47
CA VAL A 34 -5.36 31.48 -5.15
C VAL A 34 -4.02 30.75 -5.13
N THR A 35 -2.93 31.51 -4.96
CA THR A 35 -1.61 30.96 -4.69
C THR A 35 -1.70 30.00 -3.50
N CYS A 36 -1.32 28.72 -3.68
CA CYS A 36 -1.23 27.73 -2.62
C CYS A 36 -0.09 28.10 -1.65
N ASP A 37 -0.24 29.22 -0.94
CA ASP A 37 0.70 29.73 0.03
C ASP A 37 0.21 29.37 1.44
N LEU A 38 -0.04 28.07 1.65
CA LEU A 38 -0.20 27.56 2.99
C LEU A 38 1.16 27.73 3.68
N ALA A 39 1.21 28.51 4.75
CA ALA A 39 2.43 28.84 5.49
C ALA A 39 3.21 27.61 6.02
N VAL A 40 2.63 26.41 5.92
CA VAL A 40 3.23 25.16 6.37
C VAL A 40 3.50 24.26 5.17
N SER A 41 4.79 24.02 4.92
CA SER A 41 5.24 23.10 3.87
C SER A 41 4.85 21.64 4.20
N LYS A 42 4.56 20.82 3.19
CA LYS A 42 4.29 19.36 3.33
C LYS A 42 5.32 18.66 4.22
N ARG A 43 6.60 19.07 4.12
CA ARG A 43 7.71 18.57 4.93
C ARG A 43 7.54 18.89 6.43
N GLN A 44 7.05 20.08 6.75
CA GLN A 44 6.84 20.53 8.13
C GLN A 44 5.65 19.82 8.78
N ILE A 45 4.58 19.53 8.02
CA ILE A 45 3.43 18.73 8.52
C ILE A 45 3.89 17.32 8.87
N PHE A 46 4.67 16.68 8.00
CA PHE A 46 5.18 15.33 8.24
C PHE A 46 6.17 15.28 9.42
N LEU A 47 7.19 16.16 9.43
CA LEU A 47 8.15 16.21 10.54
C LEU A 47 7.46 16.57 11.87
N GLY A 48 6.54 17.52 11.86
CA GLY A 48 5.78 17.93 13.05
C GLY A 48 4.97 16.75 13.61
N GLY A 49 4.30 16.00 12.74
CA GLY A 49 3.56 14.80 13.13
C GLY A 49 4.45 13.74 13.79
N VAL A 50 5.60 13.43 13.17
CA VAL A 50 6.58 12.47 13.72
C VAL A 50 7.12 12.93 15.08
N VAL A 51 7.43 14.23 15.23
CA VAL A 51 7.90 14.80 16.50
C VAL A 51 6.82 14.70 17.59
N VAL A 52 5.54 14.97 17.28
CA VAL A 52 4.44 14.86 18.24
C VAL A 52 4.24 13.41 18.70
N ILE A 53 4.35 12.44 17.80
CA ILE A 53 4.26 11.01 18.15
C ILE A 53 5.44 10.64 19.06
N LEU A 54 6.66 11.04 18.70
CA LEU A 54 7.86 10.78 19.49
C LEU A 54 7.79 11.36 20.89
N THR A 55 7.39 12.62 21.04
CA THR A 55 7.29 13.27 22.35
C THR A 55 6.21 12.61 23.21
N PHE A 56 5.04 12.30 22.63
CA PHE A 56 3.97 11.60 23.33
C PHE A 56 4.44 10.22 23.82
N ARG A 57 5.14 9.44 22.99
CA ARG A 57 5.62 8.12 23.42
C ARG A 57 6.74 8.18 24.46
N CYS A 58 7.66 9.13 24.35
CA CYS A 58 8.68 9.35 25.37
C CYS A 58 8.08 9.79 26.72
N SER A 59 6.97 10.53 26.72
CA SER A 59 6.31 10.97 27.94
C SER A 59 5.49 9.87 28.64
N PHE A 60 5.04 8.84 27.91
CA PHE A 60 4.15 7.80 28.45
C PHE A 60 4.77 6.40 28.51
N ALA A 61 5.96 6.18 27.95
CA ALA A 61 6.64 4.90 28.06
C ALA A 61 7.34 4.76 29.43
N GLY A 62 6.89 3.78 30.23
CA GLY A 62 7.52 3.43 31.51
C GLY A 62 8.85 2.68 31.39
N ASP A 63 9.18 2.16 30.19
CA ASP A 63 10.42 1.41 29.92
C ASP A 63 11.00 1.81 28.54
N GLY A 64 12.30 2.08 28.48
CA GLY A 64 12.96 2.66 27.29
C GLY A 64 12.96 1.71 26.08
N VAL A 65 13.00 0.39 26.33
CA VAL A 65 12.94 -0.62 25.27
C VAL A 65 11.55 -0.69 24.65
N GLY A 66 10.50 -0.60 25.48
CA GLY A 66 9.11 -0.58 25.01
C GLY A 66 8.81 0.66 24.15
N ALA A 67 9.34 1.83 24.55
CA ALA A 67 9.22 3.06 23.77
C ALA A 67 9.82 2.90 22.36
N PHE A 68 11.01 2.29 22.28
CA PHE A 68 11.75 2.12 21.03
C PHE A 68 11.07 1.15 20.06
N VAL A 69 10.64 -0.02 20.54
CA VAL A 69 9.93 -1.01 19.72
C VAL A 69 8.67 -0.39 19.14
N ALA A 70 7.97 0.38 19.95
CA ALA A 70 6.71 0.92 19.55
C ALA A 70 6.87 2.12 18.59
N PHE A 71 7.91 2.94 18.77
CA PHE A 71 8.32 3.92 17.76
C PHE A 71 8.64 3.26 16.41
N LEU A 72 9.38 2.16 16.39
CA LEU A 72 9.67 1.42 15.15
C LEU A 72 8.39 0.95 14.46
N LEU A 73 7.39 0.47 15.22
CA LEU A 73 6.09 0.07 14.69
C LEU A 73 5.31 1.26 14.10
N ASP A 74 5.36 2.43 14.72
CA ASP A 74 4.70 3.64 14.18
C ASP A 74 5.37 4.11 12.89
N VAL A 75 6.70 4.18 12.86
CA VAL A 75 7.46 4.54 11.65
C VAL A 75 7.17 3.53 10.54
N LEU A 76 7.12 2.24 10.87
CA LEU A 76 6.75 1.21 9.91
C LEU A 76 5.32 1.44 9.38
N GLY A 77 4.34 1.73 10.24
CA GLY A 77 2.98 2.03 9.83
C GLY A 77 2.87 3.28 8.95
N LEU A 78 3.56 4.36 9.32
CA LEU A 78 3.65 5.59 8.54
C LEU A 78 4.25 5.33 7.15
N VAL A 79 5.39 4.65 7.08
CA VAL A 79 6.07 4.38 5.81
C VAL A 79 5.28 3.38 4.96
N TYR A 80 4.70 2.35 5.57
CA TYR A 80 4.01 1.28 4.86
C TYR A 80 2.61 1.68 4.35
N ILE A 81 1.84 2.43 5.13
CA ILE A 81 0.46 2.81 4.78
C ILE A 81 0.44 4.21 4.14
N ILE A 82 0.96 5.21 4.86
CA ILE A 82 0.87 6.62 4.44
C ILE A 82 1.82 6.90 3.27
N GLY A 83 2.99 6.25 3.22
CA GLY A 83 3.94 6.37 2.11
C GLY A 83 3.33 6.08 0.74
N PRO A 84 2.91 4.83 0.44
CA PRO A 84 2.30 4.47 -0.85
C PRO A 84 1.06 5.29 -1.18
N LEU A 85 0.23 5.58 -0.18
CA LEU A 85 -1.00 6.33 -0.40
C LEU A 85 -0.74 7.82 -0.70
N SER A 86 0.30 8.42 -0.10
CA SER A 86 0.76 9.77 -0.46
C SER A 86 1.30 9.84 -1.88
N VAL A 87 2.00 8.80 -2.34
CA VAL A 87 2.47 8.68 -3.73
C VAL A 87 1.29 8.58 -4.69
N LEU A 88 0.27 7.80 -4.34
CA LEU A 88 -0.97 7.68 -5.13
C LEU A 88 -1.70 9.03 -5.26
N VAL A 89 -1.78 9.81 -4.19
CA VAL A 89 -2.34 11.18 -4.22
C VAL A 89 -1.47 12.13 -5.06
N ALA A 90 -0.14 12.05 -4.95
CA ALA A 90 0.77 12.87 -5.74
C ALA A 90 0.66 12.61 -7.25
N PHE A 91 0.35 11.38 -7.66
CA PHE A 91 0.09 11.04 -9.07
C PHE A 91 -1.23 11.63 -9.62
N VAL A 92 -2.13 12.12 -8.76
CA VAL A 92 -3.41 12.75 -9.14
C VAL A 92 -3.32 14.29 -9.15
N ASP A 93 -2.50 14.86 -8.29
CA ASP A 93 -2.46 16.31 -7.95
C ASP A 93 -1.74 17.18 -8.99
N ASP A 94 -0.77 16.64 -9.74
CA ASP A 94 0.08 17.47 -10.59
C ASP A 94 -0.57 17.79 -11.96
N ASN A 95 -0.63 19.09 -12.32
CA ASN A 95 -1.17 19.58 -13.59
C ASN A 95 -0.35 19.08 -14.81
N HIS A 96 0.85 18.54 -14.56
CA HIS A 96 1.69 17.92 -15.57
C HIS A 96 1.31 16.46 -15.87
N ARG A 97 0.85 16.29 -17.13
CA ARG A 97 0.71 15.04 -17.89
C ARG A 97 -0.37 14.07 -17.38
N SER A 98 -1.50 14.10 -18.09
CA SER A 98 -2.54 13.05 -18.17
C SER A 98 -2.02 11.60 -18.17
N LEU A 99 -0.76 11.40 -18.55
CA LEU A 99 0.01 10.17 -18.42
C LEU A 99 -0.01 9.54 -17.02
N TYR A 100 0.20 10.32 -15.95
CA TYR A 100 0.31 9.77 -14.60
C TYR A 100 -1.02 9.19 -14.09
N ARG A 101 -2.12 9.87 -14.40
CA ARG A 101 -3.47 9.36 -14.14
C ARG A 101 -3.74 8.07 -14.90
N LYS A 102 -3.33 8.00 -16.18
CA LYS A 102 -3.43 6.79 -16.99
C LYS A 102 -2.59 5.64 -16.43
N LEU A 103 -1.38 5.92 -15.95
CA LEU A 103 -0.51 4.94 -15.29
C LEU A 103 -1.14 4.38 -14.01
N LEU A 104 -1.77 5.24 -13.20
CA LEU A 104 -2.49 4.82 -11.99
C LEU A 104 -3.63 3.85 -12.30
N ILE A 105 -4.45 4.20 -13.31
CA ILE A 105 -5.57 3.34 -13.74
C ILE A 105 -5.04 2.01 -14.28
N ALA A 106 -3.97 2.04 -15.07
CA ALA A 106 -3.32 0.83 -15.57
C ALA A 106 -2.78 -0.04 -14.43
N LEU A 107 -2.13 0.56 -13.42
CA LEU A 107 -1.64 -0.15 -12.25
C LEU A 107 -2.78 -0.84 -11.48
N LEU A 108 -3.89 -0.15 -11.25
CA LEU A 108 -5.06 -0.72 -10.58
C LEU A 108 -5.62 -1.93 -11.35
N TYR A 109 -5.70 -1.82 -12.67
CA TYR A 109 -6.15 -2.91 -13.54
C TYR A 109 -5.22 -4.13 -13.44
N VAL A 110 -3.90 -3.89 -13.39
CA VAL A 110 -2.89 -4.95 -13.24
C VAL A 110 -3.03 -5.65 -11.89
N VAL A 111 -3.23 -4.91 -10.79
CA VAL A 111 -3.42 -5.51 -9.45
C VAL A 111 -4.69 -6.37 -9.41
N TRP A 112 -5.81 -5.86 -9.90
CA TRP A 112 -7.06 -6.63 -9.93
C TRP A 112 -6.98 -7.87 -10.81
N ALA A 113 -6.36 -7.74 -11.99
CA ALA A 113 -6.17 -8.86 -12.88
C ALA A 113 -5.17 -9.88 -12.33
N SER A 114 -4.11 -9.45 -11.64
CA SER A 114 -3.13 -10.35 -11.06
C SER A 114 -3.71 -11.14 -9.90
N ASP A 115 -4.53 -10.53 -9.03
CA ASP A 115 -5.24 -11.22 -7.95
C ASP A 115 -6.27 -12.22 -8.50
N SER A 116 -7.04 -11.80 -9.51
CA SER A 116 -7.98 -12.69 -10.20
C SER A 116 -7.26 -13.84 -10.88
N GLY A 117 -6.15 -13.57 -11.57
CA GLY A 117 -5.32 -14.56 -12.24
C GLY A 117 -4.69 -15.56 -11.28
N ALA A 118 -4.19 -15.08 -10.14
CA ALA A 118 -3.67 -15.93 -9.07
C ALA A 118 -4.74 -16.88 -8.54
N TYR A 119 -5.94 -16.36 -8.28
CA TYR A 119 -7.06 -17.15 -7.79
C TYR A 119 -7.56 -18.17 -8.82
N LEU A 120 -7.71 -17.77 -10.08
CA LEU A 120 -8.18 -18.65 -11.15
C LEU A 120 -7.17 -19.78 -11.40
N VAL A 121 -5.89 -19.45 -11.54
CA VAL A 121 -4.83 -20.44 -11.76
C VAL A 121 -4.67 -21.35 -10.54
N GLY A 122 -4.68 -20.79 -9.33
CA GLY A 122 -4.63 -21.59 -8.10
C GLY A 122 -5.82 -22.55 -7.98
N LYS A 123 -7.04 -22.09 -8.29
CA LYS A 123 -8.25 -22.91 -8.21
C LYS A 123 -8.29 -24.00 -9.28
N THR A 124 -7.86 -23.71 -10.51
CA THR A 124 -7.83 -24.72 -11.58
C THR A 124 -6.80 -25.80 -11.30
N LEU A 125 -5.61 -25.45 -10.82
CA LEU A 125 -4.57 -26.40 -10.44
C LEU A 125 -4.96 -27.24 -9.22
N ALA A 126 -5.62 -26.63 -8.23
CA ALA A 126 -6.19 -27.34 -7.09
C ALA A 126 -7.28 -28.34 -7.53
N HIS A 127 -8.16 -27.94 -8.45
CA HIS A 127 -9.21 -28.80 -9.00
C HIS A 127 -8.63 -29.97 -9.81
N PHE A 128 -7.50 -29.77 -10.51
CA PHE A 128 -6.79 -30.83 -11.24
C PHE A 128 -5.99 -31.79 -10.33
N HIS A 129 -6.11 -31.68 -8.99
CA HIS A 129 -5.36 -32.51 -8.02
C HIS A 129 -3.84 -32.50 -8.28
N TYR A 130 -3.29 -31.34 -8.67
CA TYR A 130 -1.87 -31.25 -8.96
C TYR A 130 -1.03 -31.37 -7.69
N LYS A 131 -0.13 -32.36 -7.66
CA LYS A 131 0.61 -32.83 -6.47
C LYS A 131 1.75 -31.90 -6.02
N CYS A 132 2.02 -30.81 -6.74
CA CYS A 132 3.13 -29.88 -6.48
C CYS A 132 2.67 -28.50 -6.01
N TYR A 133 1.70 -28.45 -5.11
CA TYR A 133 1.32 -27.21 -4.42
C TYR A 133 2.44 -26.79 -3.46
N HIS A 134 3.48 -26.13 -4.00
CA HIS A 134 4.51 -25.50 -3.19
C HIS A 134 3.98 -24.14 -2.73
N THR A 135 3.54 -24.11 -1.49
CA THR A 135 3.15 -22.88 -0.82
C THR A 135 4.40 -22.02 -0.63
N LEU A 136 4.37 -20.74 -1.02
CA LEU A 136 5.48 -19.79 -0.87
C LEU A 136 5.90 -19.61 0.59
N ALA A 137 4.94 -19.72 1.51
CA ALA A 137 5.17 -19.53 2.93
C ALA A 137 4.11 -20.27 3.76
N PRO A 138 4.29 -21.59 4.00
CA PRO A 138 3.31 -22.38 4.76
C PRO A 138 3.10 -21.87 6.19
N HIS A 139 4.09 -21.18 6.77
CA HIS A 139 4.00 -20.58 8.10
C HIS A 139 3.24 -19.24 8.14
N LEU A 140 3.03 -18.57 7.01
CA LEU A 140 2.39 -17.24 6.92
C LEU A 140 1.02 -17.30 6.24
N SER A 141 0.93 -18.01 5.11
CA SER A 141 -0.24 -18.04 4.25
C SER A 141 -0.31 -19.37 3.50
N GLU A 142 -1.31 -20.18 3.84
CA GLU A 142 -1.55 -21.50 3.23
C GLU A 142 -2.07 -21.40 1.79
N ASN A 143 -2.54 -20.21 1.36
CA ASN A 143 -3.23 -20.01 0.07
C ASN A 143 -2.38 -19.29 -0.98
N LYS A 144 -1.04 -19.21 -0.80
CA LYS A 144 -0.15 -18.51 -1.73
C LYS A 144 0.89 -19.44 -2.33
N ASP A 145 0.81 -19.59 -3.65
CA ASP A 145 1.56 -20.63 -4.38
C ASP A 145 2.42 -20.05 -5.48
N TYR A 146 3.49 -20.77 -5.81
CA TYR A 146 4.36 -20.41 -6.93
C TYR A 146 3.59 -20.44 -8.25
N GLU A 147 2.71 -21.42 -8.42
CA GLU A 147 1.91 -21.57 -9.64
C GLU A 147 0.86 -20.44 -9.77
N GLY A 148 0.23 -20.07 -8.66
CA GLY A 148 -0.65 -18.89 -8.59
C GLY A 148 0.12 -17.59 -8.87
N THR A 149 1.39 -17.48 -8.48
CA THR A 149 2.24 -16.33 -8.79
C THR A 149 2.53 -16.24 -10.29
N ILE A 150 2.78 -17.36 -10.96
CA ILE A 150 2.93 -17.41 -12.42
C ILE A 150 1.62 -16.96 -13.10
N GLY A 151 0.48 -17.44 -12.61
CA GLY A 151 -0.84 -16.98 -13.05
C GLY A 151 -1.02 -15.47 -12.89
N ALA A 152 -0.65 -14.93 -11.73
CA ALA A 152 -0.69 -13.49 -11.45
C ALA A 152 0.15 -12.67 -12.44
N ILE A 153 1.36 -13.16 -12.76
CA ILE A 153 2.26 -12.51 -13.71
C ILE A 153 1.66 -12.52 -15.12
N VAL A 154 1.18 -13.67 -15.59
CA VAL A 154 0.60 -13.79 -16.94
C VAL A 154 -0.62 -12.87 -17.08
N PHE A 155 -1.56 -12.93 -16.14
CA PHE A 155 -2.75 -12.07 -16.17
C PHE A 155 -2.41 -10.59 -15.99
N GLY A 156 -1.43 -10.26 -15.13
CA GLY A 156 -0.95 -8.88 -14.96
C GLY A 156 -0.29 -8.32 -16.22
N VAL A 157 0.46 -9.13 -16.98
CA VAL A 157 1.06 -8.71 -18.25
C VAL A 157 -0.02 -8.49 -19.31
N VAL A 158 -1.00 -9.39 -19.41
CA VAL A 158 -2.14 -9.23 -20.34
C VAL A 158 -2.96 -7.98 -19.99
N ALA A 159 -3.22 -7.75 -18.71
CA ALA A 159 -3.90 -6.55 -18.23
C ALA A 159 -3.14 -5.26 -18.56
N MET A 160 -1.82 -5.26 -18.38
CA MET A 160 -0.98 -4.11 -18.75
C MET A 160 -0.98 -3.86 -20.26
N ALA A 161 -0.97 -4.92 -21.07
CA ALA A 161 -1.06 -4.80 -22.53
C ALA A 161 -2.40 -4.19 -22.95
N ALA A 162 -3.51 -4.72 -22.44
CA ALA A 162 -4.85 -4.20 -22.70
C ALA A 162 -5.02 -2.75 -22.22
N ALA A 163 -4.60 -2.45 -20.99
CA ALA A 163 -4.66 -1.09 -20.44
C ALA A 163 -3.78 -0.12 -21.24
N SER A 164 -2.61 -0.58 -21.71
CA SER A 164 -1.73 0.22 -22.55
C SER A 164 -2.35 0.61 -23.88
N GLU A 165 -3.08 -0.29 -24.52
CA GLU A 165 -3.78 0.00 -25.79
C GLU A 165 -4.95 0.94 -25.55
N MET A 166 -5.78 0.67 -24.55
CA MET A 166 -6.96 1.51 -24.25
C MET A 166 -6.57 2.94 -23.84
N LEU A 167 -5.52 3.11 -23.03
CA LEU A 167 -5.13 4.41 -22.48
C LEU A 167 -4.05 5.11 -23.31
N ASN A 168 -3.56 4.49 -24.41
CA ASN A 168 -2.46 5.00 -25.24
C ASN A 168 -1.23 5.37 -24.42
N LEU A 169 -0.71 4.42 -23.62
CA LEU A 169 0.50 4.65 -22.83
C LEU A 169 1.77 4.60 -23.69
N PRO A 170 2.63 5.64 -23.64
CA PRO A 170 3.92 5.61 -24.30
C PRO A 170 4.89 4.67 -23.58
N GLY A 171 5.82 4.10 -24.35
CA GLY A 171 6.85 3.20 -23.83
C GLY A 171 6.98 1.93 -24.68
N SER A 172 8.17 1.34 -24.65
CA SER A 172 8.44 0.06 -25.30
C SER A 172 7.67 -1.07 -24.62
N ILE A 173 7.33 -2.11 -25.38
CA ILE A 173 6.71 -3.34 -24.86
C ILE A 173 7.54 -3.91 -23.71
N GLY A 174 8.88 -3.90 -23.83
CA GLY A 174 9.78 -4.39 -22.78
C GLY A 174 9.63 -3.63 -21.46
N THR A 175 9.50 -2.31 -21.51
CA THR A 175 9.28 -1.48 -20.31
C THR A 175 7.92 -1.77 -19.67
N LYS A 176 6.87 -1.94 -20.48
CA LYS A 176 5.52 -2.23 -19.99
C LYS A 176 5.44 -3.59 -19.30
N VAL A 177 6.03 -4.61 -19.91
CA VAL A 177 6.13 -5.96 -19.33
C VAL A 177 6.96 -5.92 -18.06
N GLY A 178 8.14 -5.28 -18.07
CA GLY A 178 8.99 -5.15 -16.90
C GLY A 178 8.30 -4.47 -15.72
N CYS A 179 7.61 -3.34 -15.97
CA CYS A 179 6.83 -2.66 -14.94
C CYS A 179 5.67 -3.51 -14.41
N SER A 180 4.96 -4.25 -15.27
CA SER A 180 3.88 -5.14 -14.84
C SER A 180 4.40 -6.26 -13.94
N VAL A 181 5.48 -6.94 -14.35
CA VAL A 181 6.09 -8.01 -13.55
C VAL A 181 6.54 -7.48 -12.18
N LEU A 182 7.22 -6.34 -12.15
CA LEU A 182 7.63 -5.70 -10.89
C LEU A 182 6.42 -5.36 -10.01
N ALA A 183 5.37 -4.76 -10.58
CA ALA A 183 4.16 -4.41 -9.85
C ALA A 183 3.49 -5.64 -9.22
N VAL A 184 3.38 -6.74 -9.97
CA VAL A 184 2.82 -8.00 -9.47
C VAL A 184 3.67 -8.59 -8.35
N LEU A 185 5.00 -8.60 -8.51
CA LEU A 185 5.92 -9.10 -7.48
C LEU A 185 5.84 -8.27 -6.20
N PHE A 186 5.88 -6.94 -6.30
CA PHE A 186 5.76 -6.05 -5.14
C PHE A 186 4.38 -6.17 -4.47
N GLY A 187 3.30 -6.30 -5.25
CA GLY A 187 1.97 -6.57 -4.71
C GLY A 187 1.94 -7.86 -3.89
N ARG A 188 2.52 -8.95 -4.42
CA ARG A 188 2.55 -10.24 -3.71
C ARG A 188 3.42 -10.23 -2.47
N LEU A 189 4.55 -9.53 -2.52
CA LEU A 189 5.42 -9.29 -1.36
C LEU A 189 4.71 -8.43 -0.29
N GLY A 190 3.97 -7.40 -0.70
CA GLY A 190 3.17 -6.57 0.20
C GLY A 190 2.13 -7.40 0.95
N ASP A 191 1.36 -8.23 0.24
CA ASP A 191 0.39 -9.10 0.87
C ASP A 191 1.06 -10.12 1.84
N LEU A 192 2.29 -10.57 1.55
CA LEU A 192 3.04 -11.48 2.43
C LEU A 192 3.51 -10.75 3.69
N PHE A 193 3.98 -9.52 3.52
CA PHE A 193 4.38 -8.64 4.61
C PHE A 193 3.19 -8.30 5.52
N GLU A 194 2.01 -8.02 4.96
CA GLU A 194 0.80 -7.83 5.75
C GLU A 194 0.44 -9.11 6.52
N SER A 195 0.53 -10.28 5.87
CA SER A 195 0.27 -11.56 6.53
C SER A 195 1.23 -11.82 7.69
N LEU A 196 2.51 -11.47 7.54
CA LEU A 196 3.51 -11.51 8.62
C LEU A 196 3.12 -10.63 9.80
N LEU A 197 2.75 -9.37 9.53
CA LEU A 197 2.36 -8.42 10.57
C LEU A 197 1.14 -8.92 11.35
N LYS A 198 0.15 -9.50 10.66
CA LYS A 198 -1.03 -10.12 11.29
C LYS A 198 -0.64 -11.25 12.24
N ARG A 199 0.23 -12.17 11.78
CA ARG A 199 0.72 -13.29 12.62
C ARG A 199 1.56 -12.81 13.81
N ALA A 200 2.42 -11.81 13.62
CA ALA A 200 3.20 -11.20 14.69
C ALA A 200 2.31 -10.54 15.77
N ALA A 201 1.18 -9.96 15.36
CA ALA A 201 0.18 -9.38 16.24
C ALA A 201 -0.81 -10.41 16.84
N GLY A 202 -0.71 -11.69 16.44
CA GLY A 202 -1.61 -12.75 16.91
C GLY A 202 -3.05 -12.63 16.41
N VAL A 203 -3.30 -11.82 15.38
CA VAL A 203 -4.62 -11.61 14.79
C VAL A 203 -4.68 -12.21 13.38
N LYS A 204 -5.86 -12.68 12.97
CA LYS A 204 -6.07 -13.18 11.60
C LYS A 204 -6.52 -12.08 10.65
N ASP A 205 -7.29 -11.11 11.15
CA ASP A 205 -7.91 -10.05 10.38
C ASP A 205 -7.42 -8.68 10.87
N SER A 206 -7.09 -7.77 9.95
CA SER A 206 -6.54 -6.44 10.25
C SER A 206 -7.57 -5.49 10.86
N GLY A 207 -8.87 -5.80 10.76
CA GLY A 207 -9.96 -5.02 11.33
C GLY A 207 -11.35 -5.55 10.93
N SER A 208 -12.39 -5.00 11.55
CA SER A 208 -13.81 -5.30 11.30
C SER A 208 -14.54 -4.17 10.57
N LEU A 209 -13.79 -3.30 9.90
CA LEU A 209 -14.28 -2.02 9.37
C LEU A 209 -15.05 -2.18 8.06
N ILE A 210 -14.77 -3.24 7.31
CA ILE A 210 -15.46 -3.61 6.08
C ILE A 210 -16.24 -4.90 6.38
N PRO A 211 -17.58 -4.90 6.22
CA PRO A 211 -18.43 -6.06 6.53
C PRO A 211 -18.30 -7.20 5.53
#